data_AF-A0A7Z9XIL3-F1
#
_entry.id   AF-A0A7Z9XIL3-F1
#
_cell.length_a   1.000
_cell.length_b   1.000
_cell.length_c   1.000
_cell.angle_alpha   90.00
_cell.angle_beta   90.00
_cell.angle_gamma   90.00
#
_symmetry.space_group_name_H-M   'P 1'
#
loop_
_entity.id
_entity.type
_entity.pdbx_description
1 polymer ?
#
loop_
_entity_poly.entity_id
_entity_poly.type
_entity_poly.pdbx_seq_one_letter_code
_entity_poly.pdbx_strand_id
1 'polypeptide(L)'
;MDIGKSFGYVFEDKKWIEKVLIGGLVSLVPILGPLLIMGYGITVVRNVRNHKPDPLPAWDDWGEKIIDGLKLLVIYFVWSLPLVVLYFLMLLPLALAGDSDAGNAVGSIFVTCFSCLAFLYGIVVWLAMPG
;
A
#
# COMPACT_ATOMS: atom_id res chain seq x y z
N MET A 1 25.14 -2.93 2.07
CA MET A 1 23.97 -2.43 2.83
C MET A 1 24.22 -2.73 4.30
N ASP A 2 24.62 -1.72 5.09
CA ASP A 2 24.71 -1.87 6.54
C ASP A 2 23.30 -1.76 7.12
N ILE A 3 22.67 -2.90 7.37
CA ILE A 3 21.30 -2.99 7.90
C ILE A 3 21.19 -2.21 9.23
N GLY A 4 22.28 -2.13 10.01
CA GLY A 4 22.35 -1.33 11.24
C GLY A 4 22.23 0.18 11.03
N LYS A 5 22.69 0.74 9.90
CA LYS A 5 22.54 2.18 9.59
C LYS A 5 21.12 2.52 9.14
N SER A 6 20.43 1.58 8.49
CA SER A 6 19.05 1.77 8.02
C SER A 6 18.05 1.93 9.17
N PHE A 7 18.29 1.25 10.30
CA PHE A 7 17.48 1.42 11.52
C PHE A 7 18.03 2.52 12.44
N GLY A 8 19.35 2.78 12.43
CA GLY A 8 19.99 3.82 13.24
C GLY A 8 19.56 5.25 12.90
N TYR A 9 19.31 5.53 11.62
CA TYR A 9 18.98 6.90 11.16
C TYR A 9 17.76 7.50 11.88
N VAL A 10 16.76 6.67 12.22
CA VAL A 10 15.57 7.15 12.95
C VAL A 10 15.97 7.64 14.34
N PHE A 11 16.92 6.98 14.99
CA PHE A 11 17.40 7.34 16.33
C PHE A 11 18.44 8.47 16.33
N GLU A 12 18.99 8.86 15.17
CA GLU A 12 19.93 9.98 15.03
C GLU A 12 19.24 11.35 15.09
N ASP A 13 17.93 11.40 14.84
CA ASP A 13 17.14 12.63 14.94
C ASP A 13 16.81 12.94 16.41
N LYS A 14 17.24 14.11 16.91
CA LYS A 14 17.00 14.53 18.31
C LYS A 14 15.52 14.52 18.73
N LYS A 15 14.57 14.58 17.79
CA LYS A 15 13.12 14.61 18.04
C LYS A 15 12.40 13.36 17.52
N TRP A 16 13.11 12.25 17.31
CA TRP A 16 12.52 11.03 16.76
C TRP A 16 11.33 10.50 17.58
N ILE A 17 11.41 10.56 18.92
CA ILE A 17 10.33 10.11 19.82
C ILE A 17 9.07 10.94 19.57
N GLU A 18 9.19 12.26 19.50
CA GLU A 18 8.07 13.17 19.25
C GLU A 18 7.39 12.84 17.91
N LYS A 19 8.19 12.67 16.84
CA LYS A 19 7.68 12.38 15.49
C LYS A 19 6.99 11.02 15.40
N VAL A 20 7.56 9.99 16.02
CA VAL A 20 6.97 8.63 16.06
C VAL A 20 5.71 8.62 16.90
N LEU A 21 5.70 9.31 18.04
CA LEU A 21 4.55 9.34 18.94
C LEU A 21 3.38 10.10 18.31
N ILE A 22 3.64 11.22 17.62
CA ILE A 22 2.62 11.92 16.82
C ILE A 22 2.14 11.01 15.68
N GLY A 23 3.03 10.33 14.96
CA GLY A 23 2.63 9.38 13.91
C GLY A 23 1.74 8.24 14.44
N GLY A 24 2.07 7.72 15.62
CA GLY A 24 1.25 6.73 16.33
C GLY A 24 -0.14 7.28 16.68
N LEU A 25 -0.23 8.49 17.23
CA LEU A 25 -1.51 9.14 17.54
C LEU A 25 -2.34 9.40 16.28
N VAL A 26 -1.69 9.85 15.19
CA VAL A 26 -2.34 10.09 13.90
C VAL A 26 -2.90 8.79 13.31
N SER A 27 -2.21 7.66 13.50
CA SER A 27 -2.68 6.35 13.02
C SER A 27 -4.00 5.89 13.66
N LEU A 28 -4.34 6.42 14.84
CA LEU A 28 -5.61 6.15 15.52
C LEU A 28 -6.79 6.88 14.88
N VAL A 29 -6.52 7.93 14.09
CA VAL A 29 -7.58 8.66 13.38
C VAL A 29 -8.00 7.85 12.15
N PRO A 30 -9.25 7.39 12.07
CA PRO A 30 -9.71 6.61 10.94
C PRO A 30 -9.70 7.46 9.65
N ILE A 31 -9.39 6.83 8.52
CA ILE A 31 -9.34 7.42 7.16
C ILE A 31 -8.25 8.50 6.99
N LEU A 32 -8.29 9.59 7.75
CA LEU A 32 -7.32 10.69 7.68
C LEU A 32 -5.93 10.29 8.17
N GLY A 33 -5.85 9.44 9.21
CA GLY A 33 -4.60 8.95 9.75
C GLY A 33 -3.75 8.21 8.71
N PRO A 34 -4.29 7.17 8.05
CA PRO A 34 -3.61 6.48 6.96
C PRO A 34 -3.15 7.40 5.82
N LEU A 35 -3.98 8.37 5.40
CA LEU A 35 -3.61 9.33 4.35
C LEU A 35 -2.41 10.19 4.77
N LEU A 36 -2.44 10.71 6.00
CA LEU A 36 -1.35 11.51 6.56
C LEU A 36 -0.05 10.71 6.67
N ILE A 37 -0.13 9.45 7.10
CA ILE A 37 1.02 8.56 7.22
C ILE A 37 1.61 8.24 5.83
N MET A 38 0.75 8.00 4.83
CA MET A 38 1.19 7.78 3.45
C MET A 38 1.93 9.00 2.89
N GLY A 39 1.38 10.21 3.05
CA GLY A 39 2.06 11.43 2.61
C GLY A 39 3.33 11.74 3.41
N TYR A 40 3.33 11.43 4.71
CA TYR A 40 4.53 11.51 5.55
C TYR A 40 5.64 10.61 4.99
N GLY A 41 5.30 9.37 4.64
CA GLY A 41 6.21 8.41 3.99
C GLY A 41 6.83 8.95 2.71
N ILE A 42 6.03 9.53 1.80
CA ILE A 42 6.57 10.17 0.57
C ILE A 42 7.58 11.26 0.90
N THR A 43 7.26 12.09 1.92
CA THR A 43 8.13 13.18 2.32
C THR A 43 9.47 12.65 2.86
N VAL A 44 9.43 11.57 3.64
CA VAL A 44 10.64 10.86 4.11
C VAL A 44 11.47 10.37 2.94
N VAL A 45 10.87 9.62 2.00
CA VAL A 45 11.56 9.09 0.81
C VAL A 45 12.18 10.21 -0.03
N ARG A 46 11.45 11.32 -0.21
CA ARG A 46 11.96 12.51 -0.90
C ARG A 46 13.15 13.14 -0.17
N ASN A 47 13.11 13.22 1.15
CA ASN A 47 14.21 13.76 1.95
C ASN A 47 15.45 12.84 1.92
N VAL A 48 15.26 11.53 2.00
CA VAL A 48 16.34 10.52 1.87
C VAL A 48 16.99 10.61 0.48
N ARG A 49 16.18 10.67 -0.59
CA ARG A 49 16.68 10.83 -1.96
C ARG A 49 17.49 12.12 -2.14
N ASN A 50 17.07 13.19 -1.49
CA ASN A 50 17.73 14.49 -1.54
C ASN A 50 18.92 14.61 -0.57
N HIS A 51 19.33 13.52 0.10
CA HIS A 51 20.44 13.49 1.06
C HIS A 51 20.32 14.56 2.15
N LYS A 52 19.09 14.86 2.60
CA LYS A 52 18.90 15.81 3.70
C LYS A 52 19.46 15.23 5.00
N PRO A 53 20.12 16.06 5.84
CA PRO A 53 20.73 15.61 7.09
C PRO A 53 19.69 15.08 8.09
N ASP A 54 18.47 15.61 8.09
CA ASP A 54 17.34 15.14 8.89
C ASP A 54 16.24 14.61 7.96
N PRO A 55 16.15 13.29 7.72
CA PRO A 55 15.22 12.75 6.73
C PRO A 55 13.77 12.72 7.22
N LEU A 56 13.56 12.68 8.55
CA LEU A 56 12.25 12.67 9.17
C LEU A 56 11.58 14.06 9.09
N PRO A 57 10.48 14.22 8.34
CA PRO A 57 9.78 15.49 8.25
C PRO A 57 9.19 15.93 9.59
N ALA A 58 9.04 17.24 9.78
CA ALA A 58 8.22 17.80 10.84
C ALA A 58 6.71 17.60 10.54
N TRP A 59 5.90 17.78 11.59
CA TRP A 59 4.44 17.73 11.54
C TRP A 59 3.85 19.16 11.43
N ASP A 60 4.32 19.92 10.45
CA ASP A 60 3.92 21.29 10.12
C ASP A 60 3.02 21.32 8.87
N ASP A 61 3.42 20.62 7.80
CA ASP A 61 2.74 20.63 6.51
C ASP A 61 1.64 19.55 6.37
N TRP A 62 0.68 19.52 7.30
CA TRP A 62 -0.40 18.52 7.32
C TRP A 62 -1.21 18.48 6.02
N GLY A 63 -1.51 19.65 5.43
CA GLY A 63 -2.26 19.76 4.19
C GLY A 63 -1.56 19.13 2.99
N GLU A 64 -0.25 19.39 2.83
CA GLU A 64 0.54 18.78 1.75
C GLU A 64 0.63 17.26 1.93
N LYS A 65 0.81 16.77 3.17
CA LYS A 65 0.83 15.33 3.47
C LYS A 65 -0.50 14.65 3.14
N ILE A 66 -1.65 15.29 3.42
CA ILE A 66 -2.95 14.74 3.03
C ILE A 66 -3.08 14.67 1.50
N ILE A 67 -2.70 15.74 0.79
CA ILE A 67 -2.76 15.79 -0.67
C ILE A 67 -1.87 14.71 -1.29
N ASP A 68 -0.66 14.54 -0.79
CA ASP A 68 0.27 13.53 -1.27
C ASP A 68 -0.20 12.10 -0.94
N GLY A 69 -0.76 11.89 0.25
CA GLY A 69 -1.44 10.64 0.60
C GLY A 69 -2.65 10.34 -0.29
N LEU A 70 -3.44 11.36 -0.64
CA LEU A 70 -4.58 11.22 -1.55
C LEU A 70 -4.13 10.88 -2.97
N LYS A 71 -3.06 11.49 -3.47
CA LYS A 71 -2.47 11.12 -4.77
C LYS A 71 -2.05 9.65 -4.77
N LEU A 72 -1.39 9.16 -3.71
CA LEU A 72 -1.05 7.73 -3.58
C LEU A 72 -2.29 6.85 -3.53
N LEU A 73 -3.33 7.25 -2.80
CA LEU A 73 -4.59 6.51 -2.75
C LEU A 73 -5.20 6.36 -4.15
N VAL A 74 -5.21 7.43 -4.95
CA VAL A 74 -5.71 7.40 -6.34
C VAL A 74 -4.86 6.49 -7.20
N ILE A 75 -3.53 6.56 -7.10
CA ILE A 75 -2.62 5.67 -7.83
C ILE A 75 -2.88 4.20 -7.44
N TYR A 76 -2.98 3.90 -6.14
CA TYR A 76 -3.30 2.57 -5.63
C TYR A 76 -4.65 2.09 -6.18
N PHE A 77 -5.67 2.95 -6.14
CA PHE A 77 -7.00 2.63 -6.64
C PHE A 77 -6.95 2.25 -8.13
N VAL A 78 -6.31 3.07 -8.97
CA VAL A 78 -6.18 2.80 -10.41
C VAL A 78 -5.41 1.50 -10.68
N TRP A 79 -4.29 1.26 -9.97
CA TRP A 79 -3.50 0.04 -10.11
C TRP A 79 -4.20 -1.22 -9.58
N SER A 80 -5.14 -1.06 -8.64
CA SER A 80 -5.96 -2.14 -8.10
C SER A 80 -7.14 -2.52 -8.99
N LEU A 81 -7.56 -1.66 -9.94
CA LEU A 81 -8.72 -1.92 -10.80
C LEU A 81 -8.65 -3.27 -11.54
N PRO A 82 -7.51 -3.69 -12.11
CA PRO A 82 -7.44 -5.01 -12.75
C PRO A 82 -7.65 -6.17 -11.76
N LEU A 83 -7.19 -6.05 -10.51
CA LEU A 83 -7.47 -7.05 -9.47
C LEU A 83 -8.95 -7.09 -9.12
N VAL A 84 -9.59 -5.93 -9.02
CA VAL A 84 -11.04 -5.83 -8.77
C VAL A 84 -11.81 -6.51 -9.89
N VAL A 85 -11.45 -6.28 -11.16
CA VAL A 85 -12.06 -6.94 -12.31
C VAL A 85 -11.84 -8.46 -12.25
N LEU A 86 -10.63 -8.93 -11.97
CA LEU A 86 -10.35 -10.37 -11.82
C LEU A 86 -11.18 -10.99 -10.69
N TYR A 87 -11.33 -10.30 -9.57
CA TYR A 87 -12.15 -10.76 -8.45
C TYR A 87 -13.63 -10.88 -8.83
N PHE A 88 -14.17 -9.91 -9.57
CA PHE A 88 -15.54 -10.02 -10.09
C PHE A 88 -15.69 -11.17 -11.08
N LEU A 89 -14.69 -11.40 -11.95
CA LEU A 89 -14.71 -12.53 -12.87
C LEU A 89 -14.68 -13.89 -12.14
N MET A 90 -13.98 -14.00 -11.01
CA MET A 90 -13.97 -15.21 -10.18
C MET A 90 -15.34 -15.55 -9.56
N LEU A 91 -16.26 -14.59 -9.48
CA LEU A 91 -17.61 -14.83 -8.96
C LEU A 91 -18.56 -15.39 -10.03
N LEU A 92 -18.21 -15.28 -11.32
CA LEU A 92 -19.03 -15.78 -12.43
C LEU A 92 -19.29 -17.30 -12.39
N PRO A 93 -18.30 -18.17 -12.09
CA PRO A 93 -18.55 -19.60 -11.94
C PRO A 93 -19.57 -19.91 -10.84
N LEU A 94 -19.63 -19.12 -9.75
CA LEU A 94 -20.65 -19.30 -8.72
C LEU A 94 -22.07 -19.03 -9.24
N ALA A 95 -22.21 -18.10 -10.19
CA ALA A 95 -23.48 -17.76 -10.81
C ALA A 95 -23.88 -18.70 -11.97
N LEU A 96 -22.91 -19.39 -12.57
CA LEU A 96 -23.11 -20.27 -13.73
C LEU A 96 -22.98 -21.77 -13.39
N ALA A 97 -22.51 -22.11 -12.19
CA ALA A 97 -22.41 -23.48 -11.73
C ALA A 97 -23.82 -24.06 -11.54
N GLY A 98 -24.25 -24.88 -12.50
CA GLY A 98 -25.34 -25.81 -12.28
C GLY A 98 -24.89 -26.92 -11.32
N ASP A 99 -25.84 -27.63 -10.70
CA ASP A 99 -25.63 -28.69 -9.69
C ASP A 99 -25.06 -30.00 -10.27
N SER A 100 -24.26 -29.88 -11.32
CA SER A 100 -23.60 -31.01 -11.99
C SER A 100 -22.14 -31.10 -11.57
N ASP A 101 -21.65 -32.32 -11.36
CA ASP A 101 -20.24 -32.57 -11.03
C ASP A 101 -19.27 -31.98 -12.06
N ALA A 102 -19.67 -31.99 -13.34
CA ALA A 102 -18.90 -31.37 -14.42
C ALA A 102 -18.84 -29.83 -14.28
N GLY A 103 -19.93 -29.18 -13.88
CA GLY A 103 -19.98 -27.74 -13.63
C GLY A 103 -19.08 -27.32 -12.46
N ASN A 104 -19.09 -28.10 -11.38
CA ASN A 104 -18.22 -27.88 -10.22
C ASN A 104 -16.74 -28.07 -10.56
N ALA A 105 -16.38 -29.09 -11.35
CA ALA A 105 -15.01 -29.29 -11.82
C ALA A 105 -14.52 -28.10 -12.66
N VAL A 106 -15.31 -27.64 -13.62
CA VAL A 106 -14.96 -26.47 -14.47
C VAL A 106 -14.86 -25.19 -13.64
N GLY A 107 -15.76 -24.97 -12.69
CA GLY A 107 -15.72 -23.80 -11.81
C GLY A 107 -14.47 -23.78 -10.93
N SER A 108 -14.06 -24.93 -10.39
CA SER A 108 -12.85 -25.04 -9.57
C SER A 108 -11.55 -24.76 -10.36
N ILE A 109 -11.46 -25.23 -11.60
CA ILE A 109 -10.31 -24.94 -12.49
C ILE A 109 -10.28 -23.45 -12.83
N PHE A 110 -11.43 -22.85 -13.13
CA PHE A 110 -11.53 -21.42 -13.43
C PHE A 110 -11.05 -20.57 -12.24
N VAL A 111 -11.58 -20.80 -11.04
CA VAL A 111 -11.19 -20.06 -9.83
C VAL A 111 -9.69 -20.23 -9.56
N THR A 112 -9.15 -21.45 -9.69
CA THR A 112 -7.73 -21.73 -9.46
C THR A 112 -6.84 -20.95 -10.45
N CYS A 113 -7.12 -21.02 -11.75
CA CYS A 113 -6.34 -20.32 -12.77
C CYS A 113 -6.36 -18.80 -12.59
N PHE A 114 -7.54 -18.21 -12.34
CA PHE A 114 -7.65 -16.77 -12.09
C PHE A 114 -6.97 -16.36 -10.79
N SER A 115 -6.93 -17.23 -9.77
CA SER A 115 -6.25 -16.95 -8.50
C SER A 115 -4.74 -16.87 -8.67
N CYS A 116 -4.16 -17.75 -9.51
CA CYS A 116 -2.76 -17.66 -9.90
C CYS A 116 -2.46 -16.36 -10.63
N LEU A 117 -3.34 -15.94 -11.56
CA LEU A 117 -3.17 -14.70 -12.29
C LEU A 117 -3.23 -13.46 -11.38
N ALA A 118 -4.20 -13.45 -10.45
CA ALA A 118 -4.34 -12.40 -9.45
C ALA A 118 -3.12 -12.33 -8.52
N PHE A 119 -2.56 -13.48 -8.12
CA PHE A 119 -1.35 -13.55 -7.32
C PHE A 119 -0.14 -12.98 -8.06
N LEU A 120 0.09 -13.39 -9.31
CA LEU A 120 1.19 -12.86 -10.14
C LEU A 120 1.05 -11.35 -10.35
N TYR A 121 -0.16 -10.88 -10.66
CA TYR A 121 -0.41 -9.45 -10.81
C TYR A 121 -0.22 -8.70 -9.47
N GLY A 122 -0.59 -9.30 -8.34
CA GLY A 122 -0.32 -8.75 -7.01
C GLY A 122 1.17 -8.51 -6.75
N ILE A 123 2.04 -9.41 -7.20
CA ILE A 123 3.50 -9.22 -7.13
C ILE A 123 3.93 -8.04 -8.02
N VAL A 124 3.41 -7.95 -9.24
CA VAL A 124 3.72 -6.83 -10.14
C VAL A 124 3.31 -5.49 -9.52
N VAL A 125 2.12 -5.44 -8.92
CA VAL A 125 1.62 -4.26 -8.22
C VAL A 125 2.51 -3.90 -7.03
N TRP A 126 2.93 -4.89 -6.23
CA TRP A 126 3.84 -4.66 -5.11
C TRP A 126 5.22 -4.15 -5.54
N LEU A 127 5.77 -4.66 -6.64
CA LEU A 127 7.06 -4.22 -7.18
C LEU A 127 6.99 -2.86 -7.89
N ALA A 128 5.86 -2.56 -8.53
CA ALA A 128 5.65 -1.31 -9.24
C ALA A 128 5.29 -0.15 -8.30
N MET A 129 4.86 -0.44 -7.07
CA MET A 129 4.62 0.59 -6.07
C MET A 129 5.94 1.26 -5.68
N PRO A 130 6.07 2.58 -5.89
CA PRO A 130 7.20 3.32 -5.37
C PRO A 130 7.08 3.35 -3.84
N GLY A 131 7.92 2.56 -3.18
CA GLY A 131 8.16 2.63 -1.73
C GLY A 131 8.91 3.87 -1.32
#